data_AF-A0A640KT81-F1
#
_entry.id   AF-A0A640KT81-F1
#
_cell.length_a   1.000
_cell.length_b   1.000
_cell.length_c   1.000
_cell.angle_alpha   90.00
_cell.angle_beta   90.00
_cell.angle_gamma   90.00
#
_symmetry.space_group_name_H-M   'P 1'
#
loop_
_entity.id
_entity.type
_entity.pdbx_description
1 polymer ?
#
loop_
_entity_poly.entity_id
_entity_poly.type
_entity_poly.pdbx_seq_one_letter_code
_entity_poly.pdbx_strand_id
1 'polypeptide(L)'
;MSTQNVNSGNPGNMQPSQTVFNNRDAPWHYSLCVCCSDMDSCCEACCCFPCQVSRQCNMLVYNRKEICWPYCLVMTLCDMTFFVFSVSCVFSSEARRLARERYGIAGSTCSDCCTAFCCRTCSTQQVLLEMTVMSEFPGATCYDVASYPTTRQMA
;
A
#
# COMPACT_ATOMS: atom_id res chain seq x y z
N MET A 1 -29.56 11.45 64.90
CA MET A 1 -28.98 10.95 63.64
C MET A 1 -29.79 11.54 62.50
N SER A 2 -29.10 12.22 61.59
CA SER A 2 -29.61 13.26 60.71
C SER A 2 -30.34 12.72 59.48
N THR A 3 -31.44 13.40 59.13
CA THR A 3 -32.14 13.37 57.85
C THR A 3 -31.29 13.91 56.70
N GLN A 4 -31.43 13.35 55.48
CA GLN A 4 -31.48 14.13 54.23
C GLN A 4 -31.98 13.29 53.04
N ASN A 5 -32.59 14.00 52.10
CA ASN A 5 -33.49 13.60 51.02
C ASN A 5 -32.96 14.20 49.69
N VAL A 6 -33.40 13.64 48.56
CA VAL A 6 -33.44 14.18 47.17
C VAL A 6 -32.12 14.42 46.40
N ASN A 7 -31.97 13.79 45.22
CA ASN A 7 -31.89 14.40 43.86
C ASN A 7 -31.50 13.30 42.84
N SER A 8 -32.29 13.00 41.81
CA SER A 8 -32.55 13.76 40.57
C SER A 8 -31.31 13.90 39.67
N GLY A 9 -31.39 13.36 38.44
CA GLY A 9 -30.41 13.61 37.38
C GLY A 9 -30.33 12.52 36.31
N ASN A 10 -31.03 12.69 35.19
CA ASN A 10 -30.63 12.12 33.89
C ASN A 10 -29.52 13.03 33.31
N PRO A 11 -28.43 12.47 32.77
CA PRO A 11 -28.15 12.59 31.33
C PRO A 11 -27.45 11.31 30.82
N GLY A 12 -27.29 10.98 29.55
CA GLY A 12 -27.25 11.78 28.34
C GLY A 12 -26.76 10.88 27.20
N ASN A 13 -27.28 11.20 26.02
CA ASN A 13 -26.86 10.77 24.68
C ASN A 13 -25.36 10.40 24.57
N MET A 14 -25.04 9.11 24.43
CA MET A 14 -23.69 8.65 24.13
C MET A 14 -23.44 8.80 22.62
N GLN A 15 -23.01 9.98 22.20
CA GLN A 15 -22.41 10.16 20.89
C GLN A 15 -21.04 9.46 20.88
N PRO A 16 -20.72 8.61 19.90
CA PRO A 16 -19.38 8.06 19.79
C PRO A 16 -18.41 9.21 19.46
N SER A 17 -17.47 9.44 20.37
CA SER A 17 -16.33 10.33 20.20
C SER A 17 -15.58 9.96 18.93
N GLN A 18 -15.70 10.78 17.88
CA GLN A 18 -14.80 10.71 16.74
C GLN A 18 -13.47 11.37 17.14
N THR A 19 -12.62 10.57 17.78
CA THR A 19 -11.23 10.91 18.02
C THR A 19 -10.52 10.84 16.68
N VAL A 20 -10.28 12.00 16.06
CA VAL A 20 -9.41 12.12 14.88
C VAL A 20 -7.98 11.84 15.34
N PHE A 21 -7.60 10.56 15.37
CA PHE A 21 -6.19 10.19 15.46
C PHE A 21 -5.55 10.53 14.12
N ASN A 22 -4.74 11.59 14.10
CA ASN A 22 -3.74 11.80 13.06
C ASN A 22 -2.63 10.74 13.25
N ASN A 23 -2.98 9.47 13.03
CA ASN A 23 -2.14 8.33 13.36
C ASN A 23 -1.18 8.13 12.18
N ARG A 24 0.07 8.56 12.33
CA ARG A 24 1.15 8.24 11.38
C ARG A 24 1.60 6.77 11.48
N ASP A 25 0.76 5.93 12.09
CA ASP A 25 1.03 4.54 12.41
C ASP A 25 -0.14 3.62 11.99
N ALA A 26 -0.86 3.98 10.92
CA ALA A 26 -1.87 3.07 10.37
C ALA A 26 -1.19 1.79 9.83
N PRO A 27 -1.74 0.58 10.07
CA PRO A 27 -1.26 -0.63 9.40
C PRO A 27 -1.62 -0.62 7.91
N TRP A 28 -0.90 -1.39 7.09
CA TRP A 28 -1.30 -1.66 5.71
C TRP A 28 -2.70 -2.29 5.66
N HIS A 29 -3.55 -1.89 4.71
CA HIS A 29 -4.90 -2.47 4.58
C HIS A 29 -4.87 -3.93 4.12
N TYR A 30 -3.82 -4.31 3.40
CA TYR A 30 -3.64 -5.65 2.83
C TYR A 30 -2.43 -6.35 3.44
N SER A 31 -2.46 -7.68 3.48
CA SER A 31 -1.28 -8.49 3.81
C SER A 31 -0.28 -8.54 2.66
N LEU A 32 0.96 -8.94 2.93
CA LEU A 32 2.03 -8.92 1.93
C LEU A 32 1.77 -9.88 0.76
N CYS A 33 1.34 -11.11 1.04
CA CYS A 33 1.28 -12.19 0.06
C CYS A 33 -0.10 -12.35 -0.60
N VAL A 34 -0.87 -11.26 -0.75
CA VAL A 34 -2.20 -11.30 -1.42
C VAL A 34 -2.09 -11.78 -2.87
N CYS A 35 -0.98 -11.51 -3.56
CA CYS A 35 -0.75 -12.04 -4.91
C CYS A 35 -0.70 -13.58 -4.99
N CYS A 36 -0.44 -14.28 -3.88
CA CYS A 36 -0.40 -15.74 -3.88
C CYS A 36 -1.79 -16.39 -3.91
N SER A 37 -2.86 -15.62 -3.63
CA SER A 37 -4.24 -16.11 -3.76
C SER A 37 -4.87 -15.83 -5.11
N ASP A 38 -4.39 -14.82 -5.85
CA ASP A 38 -4.96 -14.37 -7.14
C ASP A 38 -3.94 -14.52 -8.27
N MET A 39 -4.15 -15.49 -9.17
CA MET A 39 -3.21 -15.80 -10.27
C MET A 39 -2.93 -14.62 -11.20
N ASP A 40 -3.94 -13.80 -11.52
CA ASP A 40 -3.79 -12.64 -12.41
C ASP A 40 -2.93 -11.53 -11.78
N SER A 41 -3.07 -11.30 -10.46
CA SER A 41 -2.22 -10.39 -9.69
C SER A 41 -0.77 -10.86 -9.67
N CYS A 42 -0.56 -12.18 -9.64
CA CYS A 42 0.76 -12.78 -9.69
C CYS A 42 1.42 -12.58 -11.06
N CYS A 43 0.64 -12.66 -12.14
CA CYS A 43 1.13 -12.42 -13.51
C CYS A 43 1.53 -10.95 -13.72
N GLU A 44 0.73 -9.97 -13.28
CA GLU A 44 1.10 -8.55 -13.30
C GLU A 44 2.40 -8.31 -12.53
N ALA A 45 2.47 -8.83 -11.31
CA ALA A 45 3.60 -8.62 -10.42
C ALA A 45 4.87 -9.35 -10.90
N CYS A 46 4.78 -10.37 -11.76
CA CYS A 46 5.94 -11.09 -12.29
C CYS A 46 6.34 -10.64 -13.70
N CYS A 47 5.39 -10.55 -14.63
CA CYS A 47 5.64 -10.28 -16.05
C CYS A 47 5.70 -8.77 -16.36
N CYS A 48 4.90 -7.98 -15.65
CA CYS A 48 4.75 -6.54 -15.84
C CYS A 48 5.45 -5.74 -14.71
N PHE A 49 6.31 -6.38 -13.90
CA PHE A 49 6.90 -5.80 -12.68
C PHE A 49 7.55 -4.41 -12.84
N PRO A 50 8.53 -4.18 -13.74
CA PRO A 50 9.20 -2.88 -13.84
C PRO A 50 8.25 -1.79 -14.35
N CYS A 51 7.30 -2.15 -15.21
CA CYS A 51 6.23 -1.25 -15.64
C CYS A 51 5.39 -0.82 -14.43
N GLN A 52 5.02 -1.76 -13.58
CA GLN A 52 4.16 -1.51 -12.44
C GLN A 52 4.81 -0.63 -11.38
N VAL A 53 6.06 -0.93 -11.00
CA VAL A 53 6.82 -0.08 -10.07
C VAL A 53 7.02 1.33 -10.63
N SER A 54 7.32 1.44 -11.93
CA SER A 54 7.47 2.74 -12.59
C SER A 54 6.20 3.59 -12.49
N ARG A 55 5.02 3.01 -12.73
CA ARG A 55 3.74 3.71 -12.62
C ARG A 55 3.42 4.12 -11.19
N GLN A 56 3.66 3.22 -10.23
CA GLN A 56 3.45 3.53 -8.81
C GLN A 56 4.31 4.71 -8.38
N CYS A 57 5.61 4.69 -8.69
CA CYS A 57 6.51 5.82 -8.39
C CYS A 57 6.06 7.11 -9.09
N ASN A 58 5.68 7.04 -10.36
CA ASN A 58 5.23 8.22 -11.11
C ASN A 58 3.95 8.82 -10.52
N MET A 59 3.03 7.97 -10.06
CA MET A 59 1.80 8.41 -9.39
C MET A 59 2.08 8.95 -7.98
N LEU A 60 2.97 8.31 -7.22
CA LEU A 60 3.32 8.73 -5.86
C LEU A 60 4.09 10.05 -5.82
N VAL A 61 4.97 10.30 -6.80
CA VAL A 61 5.82 11.51 -6.87
C VAL A 61 5.17 12.62 -7.69
N TYR A 62 4.62 12.29 -8.87
CA TYR A 62 4.16 13.27 -9.85
C TYR A 62 2.64 13.26 -10.09
N ASN A 63 1.89 12.37 -9.43
CA ASN A 63 0.44 12.18 -9.62
C ASN A 63 0.05 11.90 -11.09
N ARG A 64 0.91 11.17 -11.81
CA ARG A 64 0.66 10.75 -13.20
C ARG A 64 0.55 9.24 -13.29
N LYS A 65 -0.48 8.76 -14.01
CA LYS A 65 -0.77 7.32 -14.21
C LYS A 65 0.05 6.68 -15.33
N GLU A 66 0.82 7.49 -16.05
CA GLU A 66 1.63 7.07 -17.19
C GLU A 66 2.84 6.24 -16.73
N ILE A 67 3.29 5.33 -17.60
CA ILE A 67 4.53 4.61 -17.37
C ILE A 67 5.68 5.57 -17.63
N CYS A 68 6.56 5.75 -16.65
CA CYS A 68 7.83 6.42 -16.87
C CYS A 68 8.79 5.44 -17.56
N TRP A 69 8.82 5.48 -18.90
CA TRP A 69 9.66 4.61 -19.73
C TRP A 69 11.14 4.60 -19.33
N PRO A 70 11.78 5.76 -19.02
CA PRO A 70 13.16 5.76 -18.55
C PRO A 70 13.38 4.91 -17.30
N TYR A 71 12.50 5.02 -16.30
CA TYR A 71 12.57 4.23 -15.06
C TYR A 71 12.37 2.73 -15.35
N CYS A 72 11.36 2.40 -16.16
CA CYS A 72 11.06 1.02 -16.53
C CYS A 72 12.24 0.35 -17.26
N LEU A 73 12.85 1.07 -18.20
CA LEU A 73 13.96 0.58 -19.01
C LEU A 73 15.24 0.43 -18.18
N VAL A 74 15.53 1.39 -17.29
CA VAL A 74 16.67 1.28 -16.36
C VAL A 74 16.53 0.06 -15.45
N MET A 75 15.37 -0.14 -14.81
CA MET A 75 15.13 -1.31 -13.98
C MET A 75 15.32 -2.61 -14.75
N THR A 76 14.73 -2.70 -15.96
CA THR A 76 14.81 -3.91 -16.80
C THR A 76 16.24 -4.22 -17.24
N LEU A 77 16.99 -3.22 -17.71
CA LEU A 77 18.36 -3.41 -18.17
C LEU A 77 19.32 -3.72 -17.02
N CYS A 78 19.17 -3.03 -15.89
CA CYS A 78 20.03 -3.26 -14.73
C CYS A 78 19.78 -4.64 -14.10
N ASP A 79 18.52 -5.08 -14.00
CA ASP A 79 18.20 -6.41 -13.46
C ASP A 79 18.71 -7.55 -14.35
N MET A 80 18.69 -7.36 -15.68
CA MET A 80 19.26 -8.34 -16.62
C MET A 80 20.79 -8.41 -16.55
N THR A 81 21.46 -7.32 -16.15
CA THR A 81 22.92 -7.20 -16.18
C THR A 81 23.57 -7.50 -14.82
N PHE A 82 22.90 -7.16 -13.70
CA PHE A 82 23.44 -7.30 -12.34
C PHE A 82 22.60 -8.30 -11.52
N PHE A 83 23.10 -9.54 -11.42
CA PHE A 83 22.38 -10.67 -10.83
C PHE A 83 22.27 -10.64 -9.29
N VAL A 84 23.14 -9.89 -8.59
CA VAL A 84 23.32 -10.00 -7.12
C VAL A 84 22.61 -8.90 -6.34
N PHE A 85 22.45 -7.71 -6.91
CA PHE A 85 21.71 -6.60 -6.28
C PHE A 85 20.79 -5.97 -7.33
N SER A 86 19.61 -6.56 -7.46
CA SER A 86 18.61 -6.13 -8.43
C SER A 86 18.15 -4.71 -8.09
N VAL A 87 18.33 -3.80 -9.04
CA VAL A 87 17.94 -2.40 -8.95
C VAL A 87 16.44 -2.27 -8.69
N SER A 88 15.66 -3.23 -9.18
CA SER A 88 14.23 -3.36 -8.84
C SER A 88 13.92 -3.50 -7.35
N CYS A 89 14.81 -4.09 -6.53
CA CYS A 89 14.61 -4.10 -5.08
C CYS A 89 14.61 -2.68 -4.51
N VAL A 90 15.53 -1.84 -4.96
CA VAL A 90 15.65 -0.44 -4.51
C VAL A 90 14.40 0.33 -4.90
N PHE A 91 13.99 0.25 -6.17
CA PHE A 91 12.79 0.96 -6.62
C PHE A 91 11.49 0.44 -5.97
N SER A 92 11.36 -0.86 -5.73
CA SER A 92 10.21 -1.42 -5.01
C SER A 92 10.18 -0.97 -3.55
N SER A 93 11.34 -0.95 -2.88
CA SER A 93 11.45 -0.43 -1.50
C SER A 93 11.13 1.05 -1.43
N GLU A 94 11.51 1.82 -2.46
CA GLU A 94 11.24 3.25 -2.54
C GLU A 94 9.75 3.53 -2.81
N ALA A 95 9.11 2.81 -3.73
CA ALA A 95 7.66 2.89 -3.95
C ALA A 95 6.88 2.63 -2.65
N ARG A 96 7.31 1.62 -1.89
CA ARG A 96 6.75 1.30 -0.57
C ARG A 96 6.98 2.42 0.45
N ARG A 97 8.19 2.97 0.54
CA ARG A 97 8.52 4.11 1.41
C ARG A 97 7.65 5.33 1.08
N LEU A 98 7.54 5.68 -0.19
CA LEU A 98 6.72 6.79 -0.67
C LEU A 98 5.25 6.59 -0.34
N ALA A 99 4.70 5.39 -0.53
CA ALA A 99 3.33 5.08 -0.16
C ALA A 99 3.11 5.24 1.36
N ARG A 100 4.06 4.78 2.19
CA ARG A 100 3.97 4.94 3.64
C ARG A 100 4.01 6.39 4.09
N GLU A 101 4.92 7.18 3.53
CA GLU A 101 5.05 8.60 3.84
C GLU A 101 3.81 9.37 3.39
N ARG A 102 3.24 9.01 2.24
CA ARG A 102 2.06 9.66 1.68
C ARG A 102 0.76 9.29 2.39
N TYR A 103 0.61 8.04 2.82
CA TYR A 103 -0.62 7.53 3.43
C TYR A 103 -0.55 7.40 4.97
N GLY A 104 0.60 7.70 5.60
CA GLY A 104 0.76 7.66 7.05
C GLY A 104 0.84 6.25 7.65
N ILE A 105 1.51 5.32 6.96
CA ILE A 105 1.57 3.90 7.33
C ILE A 105 2.76 3.59 8.25
N ALA A 106 2.56 2.81 9.31
CA ALA A 106 3.57 2.44 10.31
C ALA A 106 4.68 1.55 9.74
N GLY A 107 5.94 1.76 10.18
CA GLY A 107 7.10 0.87 9.91
C GLY A 107 8.41 1.60 9.56
N SER A 108 9.35 0.94 8.88
CA SER A 108 10.71 1.47 8.68
C SER A 108 11.32 1.10 7.32
N THR A 109 12.23 1.93 6.82
CA THR A 109 12.95 1.71 5.56
C THR A 109 13.70 0.37 5.54
N CYS A 110 14.21 -0.08 6.70
CA CYS A 110 14.86 -1.39 6.81
C CYS A 110 13.87 -2.53 6.60
N SER A 111 12.70 -2.46 7.24
CA SER A 111 11.62 -3.43 7.02
C SER A 111 11.16 -3.44 5.57
N ASP A 112 11.05 -2.26 4.95
CA ASP A 112 10.65 -2.12 3.55
C ASP A 112 11.68 -2.72 2.58
N CYS A 113 12.98 -2.53 2.84
CA CYS A 113 14.06 -3.14 2.06
C CYS A 113 14.10 -4.66 2.20
N CYS A 114 14.01 -5.19 3.43
CA CYS A 114 13.93 -6.63 3.69
C CYS A 114 12.71 -7.26 3.01
N THR A 115 11.57 -6.58 3.08
CA THR A 115 10.31 -7.02 2.47
C THR A 115 10.42 -7.06 0.94
N ALA A 116 10.94 -5.99 0.33
CA ALA A 116 11.18 -5.94 -1.10
C ALA A 116 12.19 -7.02 -1.54
N PHE A 117 13.23 -7.30 -0.74
CA PHE A 117 14.20 -8.33 -1.05
C PHE A 117 13.60 -9.76 -0.96
N CYS A 118 12.80 -10.03 0.08
CA CYS A 118 12.19 -11.34 0.30
C CYS A 118 11.09 -11.67 -0.73
N CYS A 119 10.23 -10.72 -1.07
CA CYS A 119 9.26 -10.89 -2.15
C CYS A 119 8.93 -9.54 -2.82
N ARG A 120 9.69 -9.20 -3.87
CA ARG A 120 9.48 -7.97 -4.66
C ARG A 120 8.05 -7.86 -5.18
N THR A 121 7.54 -8.96 -5.75
CA THR A 121 6.23 -9.01 -6.42
C THR A 121 5.09 -8.77 -5.42
N CYS A 122 5.13 -9.47 -4.29
CA CYS A 122 4.22 -9.30 -3.15
C CYS A 122 4.22 -7.86 -2.64
N SER A 123 5.41 -7.29 -2.41
CA SER A 123 5.58 -5.92 -1.91
C SER A 123 4.97 -4.90 -2.87
N THR A 124 5.27 -4.99 -4.16
CA THR A 124 4.72 -4.10 -5.20
C THR A 124 3.21 -4.24 -5.32
N GLN A 125 2.66 -5.46 -5.19
CA GLN A 125 1.21 -5.66 -5.22
C GLN A 125 0.53 -5.06 -3.99
N GLN A 126 1.10 -5.21 -2.80
CA GLN A 126 0.55 -4.59 -1.59
C GLN A 126 0.45 -3.06 -1.75
N VAL A 127 1.47 -2.42 -2.33
CA VAL A 127 1.44 -0.97 -2.63
C VAL A 127 0.34 -0.64 -3.65
N LEU A 128 0.18 -1.45 -4.71
CA LEU A 128 -0.89 -1.24 -5.69
C LEU A 128 -2.28 -1.27 -5.06
N LEU A 129 -2.53 -2.25 -4.21
CA LEU A 129 -3.80 -2.43 -3.53
C LEU A 129 -4.07 -1.27 -2.56
N GLU A 130 -3.04 -0.83 -1.83
CA GLU A 130 -3.11 0.35 -0.97
C GLU A 130 -3.47 1.60 -1.77
N MET A 131 -2.77 1.86 -2.89
CA MET A 131 -3.10 2.98 -3.79
C MET A 131 -4.52 2.88 -4.34
N THR A 132 -5.02 1.67 -4.57
CA THR A 132 -6.39 1.44 -5.03
C THR A 132 -7.43 1.78 -3.96
N VAL A 133 -7.19 1.39 -2.70
CA VAL A 133 -8.04 1.77 -1.55
C VAL A 133 -8.05 3.28 -1.36
N MET A 134 -6.90 3.93 -1.58
CA MET A 134 -6.77 5.39 -1.51
C MET A 134 -7.32 6.11 -2.75
N SER A 135 -7.97 5.39 -3.69
CA SER A 135 -8.52 5.92 -4.95
C SER A 135 -7.47 6.53 -5.90
N GLU A 136 -6.20 6.16 -5.74
CA GLU A 136 -5.05 6.60 -6.55
C GLU A 136 -4.49 5.47 -7.43
N PHE A 137 -5.38 4.68 -8.02
CA PHE A 137 -4.96 3.54 -8.85
C PHE A 137 -4.10 4.02 -10.05
N PRO A 138 -2.82 3.60 -10.13
CA PRO A 138 -1.92 3.98 -11.23
C PRO A 138 -2.21 3.21 -12.52
N GLY A 139 -3.10 2.20 -12.45
CA GLY A 139 -3.40 1.25 -13.50
C GLY A 139 -2.55 -0.03 -13.43
N ALA A 140 -2.91 -1.02 -14.24
CA ALA A 140 -2.20 -2.28 -14.43
C ALA A 140 -2.05 -2.56 -15.95
N THR A 141 -1.18 -3.48 -16.33
CA THR A 141 -0.85 -3.76 -17.75
C THR A 141 -1.38 -5.12 -18.20
N CYS A 142 -1.28 -6.10 -17.31
CA CYS A 142 -1.65 -7.49 -17.46
C CYS A 142 -3.10 -7.76 -16.94
N TYR A 143 -3.76 -6.81 -16.24
CA TYR A 143 -5.20 -6.90 -15.93
C TYR A 143 -5.86 -5.51 -15.81
N ASP A 144 -7.17 -5.46 -16.09
CA ASP A 144 -7.99 -4.28 -15.79
C ASP A 144 -8.65 -4.44 -14.42
N VAL A 145 -8.62 -3.39 -13.59
CA VAL A 145 -9.45 -3.31 -12.38
C VAL A 145 -10.90 -3.09 -12.82
N ALA A 146 -11.53 -4.14 -13.31
CA ALA A 146 -12.99 -4.22 -13.31
C ALA A 146 -13.41 -4.50 -11.87
N SER A 147 -13.49 -3.45 -11.06
CA SER A 147 -14.04 -3.46 -9.70
C SER A 147 -13.52 -4.62 -8.84
N TYR A 148 -12.34 -4.47 -8.22
CA TYR A 148 -12.04 -5.27 -7.04
C TYR A 148 -13.17 -4.97 -6.05
N PRO A 149 -14.05 -5.93 -5.70
CA PRO A 149 -15.15 -5.61 -4.81
C PRO A 149 -14.52 -5.16 -3.51
N THR A 150 -14.94 -3.99 -3.03
CA THR A 150 -14.57 -3.38 -1.74
C THR A 150 -15.06 -4.24 -0.54
N THR A 151 -15.12 -5.57 -0.67
CA THR A 151 -15.86 -6.45 0.24
C THR A 151 -15.31 -7.88 0.29
N ARG A 152 -14.03 -8.06 0.59
CA ARG A 152 -13.51 -9.22 1.36
C ARG A 152 -12.34 -8.72 2.21
N GLN A 153 -12.61 -7.99 3.30
CA GLN A 153 -12.81 -8.56 4.64
C GLN A 153 -11.60 -9.43 5.03
N MET A 154 -10.61 -8.85 5.71
CA MET A 154 -10.54 -8.91 7.18
C MET A 154 -10.84 -10.32 7.68
N ALA A 155 -9.83 -11.18 7.64
CA ALA A 155 -9.71 -12.37 8.47
C ALA A 155 -8.23 -12.63 8.73
#